data_AF-A0A7G5DXF0-F1
#
_entry.id   AF-A0A7G5DXF0-F1
#
_cell.length_a   1.000
_cell.length_b   1.000
_cell.length_c   1.000
_cell.angle_alpha   90.00
_cell.angle_beta   90.00
_cell.angle_gamma   90.00
#
_symmetry.space_group_name_H-M   'P 1'
#
loop_
_entity.id
_entity.type
_entity.pdbx_description
1 polymer ?
#
loop_
_entity_poly.entity_id
_entity_poly.type
_entity_poly.pdbx_seq_one_letter_code
_entity_poly.pdbx_strand_id
1 'polypeptide(L)'
;MKIILLTIRSFLFLSVLLLTACSTLINNVQVHTLTTNYCVPNVAYTSIPIQEITASDSIQIRKIFSYHDFVLIKYLNLAEPIIQYLGTANNATLKLAARQKMTERYMLFETELNAIAAELDCNGERIDKLAGYIDELNAKTQTRLTVASILLGAVTAVTATTVKNDGLNNGLSIAGGVGTAVLGFMTLNPKGKKVKMQLQRNMLESIWYQNNKAQVYPSSVWGILSEKNFSNAENSSLIETMRQRWLQYGLDDEPDSPLLQLYFKNGGTFAAQELHDLANMHNELQATIRSIQQDMRSLILAIHTLE
;
A
#
# COMPACT_ATOMS: atom_id res chain seq x y z
N MET A 1 -58.91 -21.52 8.66
CA MET A 1 -58.16 -20.86 7.55
C MET A 1 -57.40 -19.59 7.95
N LYS A 2 -57.87 -18.79 8.93
CA LYS A 2 -57.15 -17.57 9.40
C LYS A 2 -55.87 -17.82 10.23
N ILE A 3 -55.78 -18.95 10.94
CA ILE A 3 -54.64 -19.26 11.84
C ILE A 3 -53.41 -19.75 11.05
N ILE A 4 -53.62 -20.47 9.93
CA ILE A 4 -52.55 -20.98 9.06
C ILE A 4 -51.90 -19.86 8.24
N LEU A 5 -52.66 -18.82 7.87
CA LEU A 5 -52.09 -17.64 7.21
C LEU A 5 -51.20 -16.80 8.14
N LEU A 6 -51.48 -16.80 9.45
CA LEU A 6 -50.69 -16.04 10.44
C LEU A 6 -49.34 -16.69 10.72
N THR A 7 -49.27 -18.03 10.78
CA THR A 7 -48.02 -18.76 11.03
C THR A 7 -47.08 -18.71 9.82
N ILE A 8 -47.61 -18.76 8.59
CA ILE A 8 -46.82 -18.62 7.36
C ILE A 8 -46.25 -17.19 7.24
N ARG A 9 -47.01 -16.14 7.58
CA ARG A 9 -46.52 -14.76 7.60
C ARG A 9 -45.40 -14.54 8.63
N SER A 10 -45.49 -15.19 9.79
CA SER A 10 -44.47 -15.09 10.84
C SER A 10 -43.16 -15.82 10.49
N PHE A 11 -43.24 -16.93 9.76
CA PHE A 11 -42.05 -17.65 9.26
C PHE A 11 -41.35 -16.90 8.11
N LEU A 12 -42.12 -16.24 7.23
CA LEU A 12 -41.59 -15.39 6.16
C LEU A 12 -40.96 -14.09 6.71
N PHE A 13 -41.44 -13.57 7.85
CA PHE A 13 -40.82 -12.42 8.50
C PHE A 13 -39.50 -12.78 9.20
N LEU A 14 -39.39 -13.98 9.79
CA LEU A 14 -38.17 -14.44 10.45
C LEU A 14 -37.04 -14.77 9.46
N SER A 15 -37.37 -15.26 8.25
CA SER A 15 -36.39 -15.47 7.18
C SER A 15 -35.88 -14.14 6.61
N VAL A 16 -36.72 -13.10 6.51
CA VAL A 16 -36.32 -11.76 6.05
C VAL A 16 -35.40 -11.04 7.07
N LEU A 17 -35.57 -11.30 8.37
CA LEU A 17 -34.71 -10.75 9.44
C LEU A 17 -33.32 -11.39 9.52
N LEU A 18 -33.12 -12.61 9.01
CA LEU A 18 -31.80 -13.27 8.91
C LEU A 18 -31.04 -12.93 7.61
N LEU A 19 -31.69 -12.25 6.67
CA LEU A 19 -31.12 -11.87 5.37
C LEU A 19 -30.42 -10.51 5.36
N THR A 20 -30.41 -9.78 6.48
CA THR A 20 -29.55 -8.60 6.62
C THR A 20 -28.11 -9.05 6.89
N ALA A 21 -27.44 -9.53 5.85
CA ALA A 21 -25.99 -9.64 5.82
C ALA A 21 -25.42 -8.22 5.96
N CYS A 22 -25.21 -7.77 7.19
CA CYS A 22 -24.41 -6.59 7.49
C CYS A 22 -22.94 -7.02 7.50
N SER A 23 -22.09 -6.33 6.74
CA SER A 23 -20.65 -6.39 6.93
C SER A 23 -20.34 -6.02 8.37
N THR A 24 -19.67 -6.89 9.10
CA THR A 24 -19.37 -6.63 10.52
C THR A 24 -17.99 -6.04 10.66
N LEU A 25 -17.90 -4.91 11.37
CA LEU A 25 -16.61 -4.38 11.82
C LEU A 25 -16.02 -5.32 12.87
N ILE A 26 -14.78 -5.76 12.66
CA ILE A 26 -14.03 -6.56 13.63
C ILE A 26 -13.13 -5.66 14.47
N ASN A 27 -13.04 -5.96 15.76
CA ASN A 27 -12.19 -5.23 16.70
C ASN A 27 -11.75 -6.19 17.82
N ASN A 28 -10.64 -6.89 17.59
CA ASN A 28 -10.03 -7.81 18.55
C ASN A 28 -8.55 -7.46 18.75
N VAL A 29 -7.86 -8.15 19.66
CA VAL A 29 -6.45 -7.84 20.00
C VAL A 29 -5.53 -7.89 18.78
N GLN A 30 -5.67 -8.91 17.92
CA GLN A 30 -4.85 -9.04 16.71
C GLN A 30 -5.09 -7.88 15.73
N VAL A 31 -6.35 -7.51 15.53
CA VAL A 31 -6.74 -6.32 14.74
C VAL A 31 -6.13 -5.06 15.34
N HIS A 32 -6.25 -4.86 16.65
CA HIS A 32 -5.71 -3.68 17.32
C HIS A 32 -4.19 -3.57 17.17
N THR A 33 -3.45 -4.68 17.31
CA THR A 33 -2.00 -4.70 17.11
C THR A 33 -1.62 -4.32 15.69
N LEU A 34 -2.33 -4.85 14.69
CA LEU A 34 -2.02 -4.61 13.27
C LEU A 34 -2.52 -3.26 12.74
N THR A 35 -3.51 -2.65 13.38
CA THR A 35 -3.95 -1.27 13.05
C THR A 35 -3.16 -0.20 13.78
N THR A 36 -2.42 -0.56 14.84
CA THR A 36 -1.51 0.36 15.53
C THR A 36 -0.27 0.62 14.68
N ASN A 37 0.06 1.89 14.43
CA ASN A 37 1.22 2.21 13.61
C ASN A 37 2.54 2.09 14.40
N TYR A 38 3.08 0.87 14.48
CA TYR A 38 4.39 0.59 15.09
C TYR A 38 5.58 0.75 14.11
N CYS A 39 5.34 1.17 12.87
CA CYS A 39 6.37 1.33 11.85
C CYS A 39 6.92 2.76 11.75
N VAL A 40 6.23 3.74 12.37
CA VAL A 40 6.71 5.13 12.40
C VAL A 40 8.09 5.18 13.07
N PRO A 41 9.06 5.91 12.51
CA PRO A 41 10.36 6.04 13.12
C PRO A 41 10.28 6.80 14.45
N ASN A 42 11.07 6.37 15.43
CA ASN A 42 11.18 7.05 16.73
C ASN A 42 11.80 8.46 16.61
N VAL A 43 12.54 8.71 15.54
CA VAL A 43 13.16 10.00 15.22
C VAL A 43 12.65 10.43 13.85
N ALA A 44 12.07 11.63 13.76
CA ALA A 44 11.58 12.16 12.49
C ALA A 44 12.73 12.35 11.50
N TYR A 45 12.46 12.07 10.22
CA TYR A 45 13.44 12.33 9.17
C TYR A 45 13.65 13.84 9.02
N THR A 46 14.90 14.28 9.20
CA THR A 46 15.29 15.68 9.04
C THR A 46 15.90 15.90 7.67
N SER A 47 15.45 16.94 6.96
CA SER A 47 16.07 17.31 5.68
C SER A 47 17.39 18.05 5.89
N ILE A 48 18.44 17.57 5.22
CA ILE A 48 19.61 18.41 4.94
C ILE A 48 19.24 19.40 3.82
N PRO A 49 19.48 20.71 3.99
CA PRO A 49 19.25 21.68 2.94
C PRO A 49 20.04 21.33 1.68
N ILE A 50 19.38 21.38 0.52
CA ILE A 50 20.04 21.21 -0.77
C ILE A 50 20.82 22.48 -1.09
N GLN A 51 22.11 22.32 -1.35
CA GLN A 51 23.02 23.40 -1.68
C GLN A 51 22.81 23.83 -3.14
N GLU A 52 22.79 25.13 -3.38
CA GLU A 52 22.76 25.65 -4.75
C GLU A 52 24.08 25.35 -5.46
N ILE A 53 23.97 24.91 -6.71
CA ILE A 53 25.13 24.70 -7.58
C ILE A 53 25.24 25.92 -8.49
N THR A 54 26.39 26.59 -8.47
CA THR A 54 26.63 27.74 -9.35
C THR A 54 26.60 27.32 -10.82
N ALA A 55 26.31 28.25 -11.73
CA ALA A 55 26.30 27.96 -13.16
C ALA A 55 27.66 27.43 -13.66
N SER A 56 28.76 27.93 -13.10
CA SER A 56 30.12 27.50 -13.45
C SER A 56 30.39 26.07 -13.00
N ASP A 57 30.11 25.75 -11.72
CA ASP A 57 30.28 24.40 -11.18
C ASP A 57 29.39 23.40 -11.91
N SER A 58 28.17 23.82 -12.25
CA SER A 58 27.22 23.00 -12.99
C SER A 58 27.72 22.64 -14.39
N ILE A 59 28.38 23.56 -15.10
CA ILE A 59 29.05 23.27 -16.38
C ILE A 59 30.22 22.31 -16.18
N GLN A 60 31.03 22.53 -15.14
CA GLN A 60 32.20 21.68 -14.87
C GLN A 60 31.80 20.24 -14.55
N ILE A 61 30.82 20.04 -13.68
CA ILE A 61 30.34 18.70 -13.29
C ILE A 61 29.74 17.98 -14.50
N ARG A 62 28.88 18.64 -15.29
CA ARG A 62 28.23 18.02 -16.47
C ARG A 62 29.17 17.68 -17.63
N LYS A 63 30.42 18.15 -17.62
CA LYS A 63 31.45 17.69 -18.57
C LYS A 63 31.95 16.28 -18.29
N ILE A 64 31.79 15.82 -17.05
CA ILE A 64 32.35 14.56 -16.56
C ILE A 64 31.23 13.56 -16.28
N PHE A 65 30.16 14.03 -15.66
CA PHE A 65 29.05 13.20 -15.19
C PHE A 65 27.87 13.25 -16.13
N SER A 66 27.16 12.13 -16.26
CA SER A 66 25.89 12.08 -16.96
C SER A 66 24.87 13.02 -16.30
N TYR A 67 23.79 13.34 -17.01
CA TYR A 67 22.71 14.12 -16.38
C TYR A 67 22.12 13.37 -15.18
N HIS A 68 21.99 12.04 -15.29
CA HIS A 68 21.50 11.17 -14.22
C HIS A 68 22.37 11.26 -12.96
N ASP A 69 23.68 11.17 -13.13
CA ASP A 69 24.65 11.36 -12.04
C ASP A 69 24.62 12.79 -11.48
N PHE A 70 24.42 13.80 -12.34
CA PHE A 70 24.30 15.20 -11.93
C PHE A 70 23.12 15.43 -10.98
N VAL A 71 21.99 14.75 -11.19
CA VAL A 71 20.83 14.81 -10.28
C VAL A 71 21.21 14.30 -8.89
N LEU A 72 21.88 13.14 -8.82
CA LEU A 72 22.37 12.61 -7.55
C LEU A 72 23.39 13.55 -6.91
N ILE A 73 24.34 14.08 -7.68
CA ILE A 73 25.33 15.04 -7.17
C ILE A 73 24.65 16.26 -6.56
N LYS A 74 23.56 16.75 -7.15
CA LYS A 74 22.76 17.85 -6.59
C LYS A 74 22.12 17.45 -5.27
N TYR A 75 21.35 16.36 -5.24
CA TYR A 75 20.52 16.03 -4.09
C TYR A 75 21.29 15.38 -2.92
N LEU A 76 22.46 14.81 -3.18
CA LEU A 76 23.40 14.34 -2.15
C LEU A 76 24.36 15.46 -1.71
N ASN A 77 24.21 16.68 -2.25
CA ASN A 77 25.14 17.79 -2.04
C ASN A 77 26.59 17.39 -2.38
N LEU A 78 26.88 16.68 -3.46
CA LEU A 78 28.26 16.28 -3.79
C LEU A 78 29.00 17.33 -4.64
N ALA A 79 28.34 18.40 -5.07
CA ALA A 79 28.95 19.40 -5.95
C ALA A 79 30.20 20.06 -5.33
N GLU A 80 30.10 20.62 -4.13
CA GLU A 80 31.24 21.25 -3.43
C GLU A 80 32.45 20.32 -3.29
N PRO A 81 32.34 19.10 -2.73
CA PRO A 81 33.50 18.24 -2.60
C PRO A 81 34.03 17.74 -3.96
N ILE A 82 33.18 17.55 -4.98
CA ILE A 82 33.64 17.20 -6.34
C ILE A 82 34.47 18.35 -6.94
N ILE A 83 33.97 19.59 -6.88
CA ILE A 83 34.71 20.76 -7.40
C ILE A 83 36.01 20.95 -6.63
N GLN A 84 36.01 20.78 -5.30
CA GLN A 84 37.22 20.82 -4.48
C GLN A 84 38.24 19.77 -4.96
N TYR A 85 37.81 18.55 -5.25
CA TYR A 85 38.67 17.48 -5.74
C TYR A 85 39.28 17.81 -7.13
N LEU A 86 38.46 18.31 -8.06
CA LEU A 86 38.88 18.65 -9.42
C LEU A 86 39.82 19.87 -9.47
N GLY A 87 39.59 20.87 -8.62
CA GLY A 87 40.37 22.11 -8.57
C GLY A 87 41.72 21.98 -7.86
N THR A 88 41.94 20.89 -7.11
CA THR A 88 43.14 20.73 -6.28
C THR A 88 44.20 19.90 -6.98
N ALA A 89 44.98 20.52 -7.87
CA ALA A 89 46.14 19.88 -8.48
C ALA A 89 47.24 19.62 -7.43
N ASN A 90 47.73 18.37 -7.34
CA ASN A 90 48.91 17.93 -6.60
C ASN A 90 48.91 18.06 -5.06
N ASN A 91 47.79 18.40 -4.41
CA ASN A 91 47.67 18.30 -2.94
C ASN A 91 46.86 17.06 -2.53
N ALA A 92 47.59 15.98 -2.19
CA ALA A 92 47.00 14.70 -1.80
C ALA A 92 46.07 14.81 -0.58
N THR A 93 46.41 15.64 0.40
CA THR A 93 45.61 15.83 1.63
C THR A 93 44.25 16.46 1.32
N LEU A 94 44.22 17.49 0.47
CA LEU A 94 42.97 18.14 0.06
C LEU A 94 42.10 17.24 -0.82
N LYS A 95 42.71 16.45 -1.72
CA LYS A 95 41.98 15.43 -2.49
C LYS A 95 41.37 14.36 -1.57
N LEU A 96 42.12 13.90 -0.57
CA LEU A 96 41.63 12.94 0.42
C LEU A 96 40.46 13.52 1.25
N ALA A 97 40.58 14.75 1.72
CA ALA A 97 39.52 15.43 2.47
C ALA A 97 38.24 15.60 1.62
N ALA A 98 38.39 15.94 0.34
CA ALA A 98 37.26 16.02 -0.59
C ALA A 98 36.59 14.64 -0.78
N ARG A 99 37.38 13.56 -0.98
CA ARG A 99 36.86 12.18 -1.06
C ARG A 99 36.11 11.80 0.21
N GLN A 100 36.66 12.10 1.39
CA GLN A 100 36.00 11.82 2.67
C GLN A 100 34.63 12.51 2.77
N LYS A 101 34.54 13.81 2.42
CA LYS A 101 33.25 14.53 2.39
C LYS A 101 32.25 13.87 1.43
N MET A 102 32.70 13.40 0.26
CA MET A 102 31.82 12.69 -0.69
C MET A 102 31.29 11.40 -0.06
N THR A 103 32.16 10.62 0.57
CA THR A 103 31.77 9.37 1.23
C THR A 103 30.82 9.61 2.41
N GLU A 104 31.07 10.62 3.25
CA GLU A 104 30.18 10.96 4.37
C GLU A 104 28.78 11.34 3.88
N ARG A 105 28.68 12.20 2.86
CA ARG A 105 27.39 12.59 2.26
C ARG A 105 26.67 11.41 1.61
N TYR A 106 27.42 10.51 0.96
CA TYR A 106 26.89 9.27 0.41
C TYR A 106 26.32 8.34 1.49
N MET A 107 27.09 8.03 2.53
CA MET A 107 26.66 7.12 3.61
C MET A 107 25.43 7.65 4.35
N LEU A 108 25.37 8.97 4.56
CA LEU A 108 24.22 9.61 5.17
C LEU A 108 22.97 9.43 4.31
N PHE A 109 23.06 9.69 3.01
CA PHE A 109 21.94 9.51 2.09
C PHE A 109 21.53 8.03 1.96
N GLU A 110 22.48 7.11 1.95
CA GLU A 110 22.21 5.67 1.97
C GLU A 110 21.41 5.27 3.22
N THR A 111 21.78 5.82 4.38
CA THR A 111 21.07 5.61 5.64
C THR A 111 19.65 6.17 5.58
N GLU A 112 19.45 7.36 5.00
CA GLU A 112 18.12 7.95 4.77
C GLU A 112 17.25 7.04 3.89
N LEU A 113 17.78 6.57 2.75
CA LEU A 113 17.06 5.66 1.86
C LEU A 113 16.67 4.35 2.56
N ASN A 114 17.61 3.75 3.27
CA ASN A 114 17.38 2.51 4.00
C ASN A 114 16.32 2.66 5.10
N ALA A 115 16.34 3.79 5.82
CA ALA A 115 15.35 4.08 6.85
C ALA A 115 13.93 4.21 6.27
N ILE A 116 13.79 4.95 5.18
CA ILE A 116 12.49 5.15 4.50
C ILE A 116 12.00 3.82 3.90
N ALA A 117 12.89 3.06 3.26
CA ALA A 117 12.55 1.76 2.72
C ALA A 117 12.12 0.79 3.82
N ALA A 118 12.75 0.82 5.01
CA ALA A 118 12.36 0.00 6.15
C ALA A 118 10.99 0.40 6.74
N GLU A 119 10.68 1.70 6.82
CA GLU A 119 9.35 2.18 7.23
C GLU A 119 8.27 1.66 6.26
N LEU A 120 8.51 1.74 4.95
CA LEU A 120 7.56 1.27 3.93
C LEU A 120 7.39 -0.25 3.94
N ASP A 121 8.48 -1.01 4.01
CA ASP A 121 8.49 -2.48 4.10
C ASP A 121 7.69 -2.96 5.33
N CYS A 122 7.94 -2.33 6.49
CA CYS A 122 7.21 -2.60 7.72
C CYS A 122 5.71 -2.31 7.57
N ASN A 123 5.34 -1.17 6.98
CA ASN A 123 3.93 -0.83 6.76
C ASN A 123 3.27 -1.80 5.77
N GLY A 124 3.93 -2.13 4.67
CA GLY A 124 3.46 -3.10 3.68
C GLY A 124 3.17 -4.47 4.31
N GLU A 125 4.14 -5.04 5.01
CA GLU A 125 4.01 -6.33 5.69
C GLU A 125 2.94 -6.30 6.81
N ARG A 126 2.86 -5.21 7.59
CA ARG A 126 1.84 -5.08 8.64
C ARG A 126 0.44 -5.07 8.04
N ILE A 127 0.23 -4.29 6.98
CA ILE A 127 -1.06 -4.11 6.33
C ILE A 127 -1.45 -5.42 5.61
N ASP A 128 -0.50 -6.10 4.97
CA ASP A 128 -0.75 -7.39 4.31
C ASP A 128 -1.12 -8.49 5.32
N LYS A 129 -0.46 -8.52 6.50
CA LYS A 129 -0.89 -9.40 7.60
C LYS A 129 -2.30 -9.13 8.08
N LEU A 130 -2.71 -7.86 8.14
CA LEU A 130 -4.08 -7.50 8.48
C LEU A 130 -5.07 -7.96 7.41
N ALA A 131 -4.71 -7.82 6.14
CA ALA A 131 -5.48 -8.28 4.99
C ALA A 131 -5.68 -9.81 5.05
N GLY A 132 -4.58 -10.56 5.17
CA GLY A 132 -4.60 -12.02 5.26
C GLY A 132 -5.37 -12.54 6.48
N TYR A 133 -5.32 -11.82 7.61
CA TYR A 133 -6.15 -12.16 8.76
C TYR A 133 -7.66 -11.98 8.49
N ILE A 134 -8.05 -10.90 7.80
CA ILE A 134 -9.44 -10.66 7.40
C ILE A 134 -9.90 -11.71 6.39
N ASP A 135 -9.03 -12.11 5.46
CA ASP A 135 -9.30 -13.20 4.54
C ASP A 135 -9.52 -14.54 5.24
N GLU A 136 -8.72 -14.87 6.25
CA GLU A 136 -8.93 -16.08 7.03
C GLU A 136 -10.31 -16.08 7.73
N LEU A 137 -10.73 -14.93 8.26
CA LEU A 137 -12.05 -14.77 8.87
C LEU A 137 -13.19 -14.88 7.83
N ASN A 138 -12.98 -14.33 6.64
CA ASN A 138 -13.92 -14.42 5.52
C ASN A 138 -14.04 -15.86 5.02
N ALA A 139 -12.92 -16.55 4.80
CA ALA A 139 -12.86 -17.94 4.39
C ALA A 139 -13.58 -18.86 5.39
N LYS A 140 -13.34 -18.70 6.70
CA LYS A 140 -14.09 -19.43 7.74
C LYS A 140 -15.60 -19.20 7.67
N THR A 141 -16.01 -17.97 7.39
CA THR A 141 -17.43 -17.63 7.22
C THR A 141 -18.01 -18.31 5.99
N GLN A 142 -17.31 -18.26 4.86
CA GLN A 142 -17.69 -18.90 3.61
C GLN A 142 -17.80 -20.42 3.76
N THR A 143 -16.82 -21.09 4.37
CA THR A 143 -16.85 -22.52 4.64
C THR A 143 -18.08 -22.92 5.47
N ARG A 144 -18.42 -22.15 6.51
CA ARG A 144 -19.61 -22.41 7.34
C ARG A 144 -20.91 -22.28 6.53
N LEU A 145 -21.01 -21.28 5.66
CA LEU A 145 -22.17 -21.10 4.78
C LEU A 145 -22.30 -22.25 3.77
N THR A 146 -21.19 -22.69 3.17
CA THR A 146 -21.16 -23.84 2.26
C THR A 146 -21.61 -25.11 2.97
N VAL A 147 -21.08 -25.41 4.16
CA VAL A 147 -21.47 -26.59 4.94
C VAL A 147 -22.95 -26.53 5.31
N ALA A 148 -23.46 -25.38 5.76
CA ALA A 148 -24.88 -25.19 6.06
C ALA A 148 -25.77 -25.41 4.83
N SER A 149 -25.35 -24.89 3.66
CA SER A 149 -26.06 -25.09 2.39
C SER A 149 -26.12 -26.57 1.99
N ILE A 150 -25.02 -27.30 2.13
CA ILE A 150 -24.94 -28.74 1.82
C ILE A 150 -25.86 -29.54 2.76
N LEU A 151 -25.79 -29.28 4.07
CA LEU A 151 -26.62 -29.98 5.06
C LEU A 151 -28.11 -29.69 4.86
N LEU A 152 -28.47 -28.43 4.58
CA LEU A 152 -29.86 -28.05 4.33
C LEU A 152 -30.39 -28.71 3.06
N GLY A 153 -29.60 -28.72 1.99
CA GLY A 153 -29.95 -29.43 0.74
C GLY A 153 -30.15 -30.93 0.97
N ALA A 154 -29.25 -31.57 1.72
CA ALA A 154 -29.34 -32.99 2.06
C ALA A 154 -30.58 -33.32 2.89
N VAL A 155 -30.86 -32.56 3.95
CA VAL A 155 -32.07 -32.74 4.78
C VAL A 155 -33.32 -32.54 3.95
N THR A 156 -33.36 -31.52 3.09
CA THR A 156 -34.51 -31.25 2.21
C THR A 156 -34.79 -32.43 1.29
N ALA A 157 -33.77 -32.98 0.62
CA ALA A 157 -33.90 -34.13 -0.26
C ALA A 157 -34.40 -35.39 0.46
N VAL A 158 -33.90 -35.65 1.68
CA VAL A 158 -34.38 -36.77 2.50
C VAL A 158 -35.83 -36.56 2.93
N THR A 159 -36.20 -35.37 3.39
CA THR A 159 -37.59 -35.09 3.79
C THR A 159 -38.56 -35.18 2.60
N ALA A 160 -38.12 -34.78 1.41
CA ALA A 160 -38.92 -34.84 0.19
C ALA A 160 -39.36 -36.25 -0.19
N THR A 161 -38.51 -37.24 0.14
CA THR A 161 -38.73 -38.67 -0.18
C THR A 161 -39.37 -39.46 0.96
N THR A 162 -39.27 -38.99 2.21
CA THR A 162 -39.70 -39.74 3.39
C THR A 162 -41.02 -39.23 4.01
N VAL A 163 -41.37 -37.95 3.81
CA VAL A 163 -42.60 -37.36 4.37
C VAL A 163 -43.79 -37.63 3.44
N LYS A 164 -44.73 -38.46 3.92
CA LYS A 164 -45.93 -38.86 3.16
C LYS A 164 -47.08 -37.83 3.17
N ASN A 165 -46.98 -36.77 3.96
CA ASN A 165 -47.98 -35.70 4.00
C ASN A 165 -47.63 -34.64 2.95
N ASP A 166 -48.42 -34.57 1.87
CA ASP A 166 -48.15 -33.71 0.72
C ASP A 166 -48.07 -32.21 1.07
N GLY A 167 -48.90 -31.73 1.99
CA GLY A 167 -48.88 -30.32 2.42
C GLY A 167 -47.63 -29.97 3.21
N LEU A 168 -47.21 -30.86 4.11
CA LEU A 168 -45.97 -30.70 4.89
C LEU A 168 -44.74 -30.87 3.99
N ASN A 169 -44.76 -31.86 3.10
CA ASN A 169 -43.68 -32.16 2.16
C ASN A 169 -43.43 -31.00 1.18
N ASN A 170 -44.48 -30.47 0.55
CA ASN A 170 -44.37 -29.32 -0.35
C ASN A 170 -43.84 -28.08 0.39
N GLY A 171 -44.30 -27.84 1.62
CA GLY A 171 -43.79 -26.75 2.45
C GLY A 171 -42.30 -26.86 2.76
N LEU A 172 -41.84 -28.04 3.18
CA LEU A 172 -40.43 -28.34 3.49
C LEU A 172 -39.55 -28.26 2.24
N SER A 173 -40.01 -28.81 1.11
CA SER A 173 -39.26 -28.82 -0.15
C SER A 173 -39.06 -27.41 -0.70
N ILE A 174 -40.09 -26.57 -0.66
CA ILE A 174 -39.99 -25.16 -1.08
C ILE A 174 -39.06 -24.39 -0.14
N ALA A 175 -39.25 -24.52 1.18
CA ALA A 175 -38.43 -23.83 2.17
C ALA A 175 -36.94 -24.23 2.06
N GLY A 176 -36.67 -25.52 1.88
CA GLY A 176 -35.33 -26.06 1.71
C GLY A 176 -34.66 -25.64 0.40
N GLY A 177 -35.39 -25.63 -0.71
CA GLY A 177 -34.90 -25.15 -2.00
C GLY A 177 -34.55 -23.65 -1.97
N VAL A 178 -35.45 -22.82 -1.43
CA VAL A 178 -35.21 -21.37 -1.26
C VAL A 178 -34.04 -21.13 -0.30
N GLY A 179 -34.01 -21.83 0.84
CA GLY A 179 -32.93 -21.69 1.83
C GLY A 179 -31.56 -22.07 1.25
N THR A 180 -31.48 -23.15 0.47
CA THR A 180 -30.24 -23.58 -0.19
C THR A 180 -29.79 -22.56 -1.23
N ALA A 181 -30.71 -22.02 -2.04
CA ALA A 181 -30.39 -20.99 -3.03
C ALA A 181 -29.86 -19.70 -2.39
N VAL A 182 -30.47 -19.27 -1.28
CA VAL A 182 -30.02 -18.11 -0.49
C VAL A 182 -28.61 -18.34 0.07
N LEU A 183 -28.36 -19.47 0.72
CA LEU A 183 -27.05 -19.78 1.31
C LEU A 183 -25.97 -19.92 0.22
N GLY A 184 -26.30 -20.53 -0.92
CA GLY A 184 -25.43 -20.59 -2.09
C GLY A 184 -25.09 -19.20 -2.62
N PHE A 185 -26.07 -18.31 -2.75
CA PHE A 185 -25.85 -16.92 -3.16
C PHE A 185 -24.96 -16.15 -2.17
N MET A 186 -25.20 -16.30 -0.86
CA MET A 186 -24.36 -15.68 0.18
C MET A 186 -22.92 -16.21 0.18
N THR A 187 -22.71 -17.44 -0.27
CA THR A 187 -21.37 -18.03 -0.43
C THR A 187 -20.63 -17.41 -1.61
N LEU A 188 -21.34 -17.03 -2.69
CA LEU A 188 -20.76 -16.39 -3.87
C LEU A 188 -20.47 -14.90 -3.66
N ASN A 189 -21.27 -14.21 -2.83
CA ASN A 189 -21.10 -12.78 -2.56
C ASN A 189 -21.14 -12.46 -1.06
N PRO A 190 -20.14 -12.91 -0.27
CA PRO A 190 -20.05 -12.57 1.13
C PRO A 190 -19.69 -11.07 1.24
N LYS A 191 -20.48 -10.28 1.97
CA LYS A 191 -20.16 -8.85 2.22
C LYS A 191 -18.85 -8.60 2.99
N GLY A 192 -18.20 -9.67 3.45
CA GLY A 192 -16.89 -9.64 4.11
C GLY A 192 -16.89 -9.03 5.51
N LYS A 193 -15.90 -9.43 6.30
CA LYS A 193 -15.44 -8.71 7.49
C LYS A 193 -14.69 -7.45 7.05
N LYS A 194 -14.80 -6.40 7.86
CA LYS A 194 -14.14 -5.12 7.61
C LYS A 194 -13.45 -4.63 8.87
N VAL A 195 -12.43 -3.79 8.71
CA VAL A 195 -11.68 -3.19 9.81
C VAL A 195 -11.64 -1.68 9.65
N LYS A 196 -11.71 -0.95 10.77
CA LYS A 196 -11.44 0.48 10.76
C LYS A 196 -9.96 0.71 11.09
N MET A 197 -9.24 1.37 10.21
CA MET A 197 -7.83 1.70 10.38
C MET A 197 -7.61 3.18 10.04
N GLN A 198 -6.76 3.85 10.81
CA GLN A 198 -6.33 5.21 10.49
C GLN A 198 -4.89 5.17 9.99
N LEU A 199 -4.61 5.93 8.93
CA LEU A 199 -3.27 6.03 8.36
C LEU A 199 -2.52 7.17 9.04
N GLN A 200 -1.82 6.84 10.12
CA GLN A 200 -0.91 7.78 10.77
C GLN A 200 0.35 7.91 9.91
N ARG A 201 0.76 9.13 9.56
CA ARG A 201 1.93 9.40 8.69
C ARG A 201 1.83 8.65 7.35
N ASN A 202 0.82 9.00 6.54
CA ASN A 202 0.59 8.37 5.25
C ASN A 202 1.67 8.77 4.22
N MET A 203 2.62 7.88 3.97
CA MET A 203 3.71 8.12 3.01
C MET A 203 3.21 8.18 1.57
N LEU A 204 2.16 7.42 1.25
CA LEU A 204 1.58 7.39 -0.09
C LEU A 204 0.88 8.70 -0.46
N GLU A 205 0.37 9.45 0.53
CA GLU A 205 -0.30 10.74 0.33
C GLU A 205 0.60 11.72 -0.45
N SER A 206 1.85 11.88 -0.02
CA SER A 206 2.77 12.82 -0.66
C SER A 206 3.05 12.43 -2.12
N ILE A 207 3.14 11.13 -2.41
CA ILE A 207 3.35 10.62 -3.77
C ILE A 207 2.11 10.90 -4.64
N TRP A 208 0.92 10.55 -4.15
CA TRP A 208 -0.33 10.72 -4.89
C TRP A 208 -0.59 12.18 -5.27
N TYR A 209 -0.48 13.09 -4.29
CA TYR A 209 -0.69 14.53 -4.50
C TYR A 209 0.54 15.27 -5.01
N GLN A 210 1.65 14.57 -5.25
CA GLN A 210 2.92 15.13 -5.73
C GLN A 210 3.42 16.31 -4.88
N ASN A 211 3.27 16.19 -3.56
CA ASN A 211 3.54 17.28 -2.63
C ASN A 211 4.06 16.75 -1.29
N ASN A 212 5.22 17.23 -0.86
CA ASN A 212 5.87 16.83 0.39
C ASN A 212 5.84 17.93 1.47
N LYS A 213 4.78 18.75 1.52
CA LYS A 213 4.58 19.78 2.57
C LYS A 213 4.62 19.22 3.99
N ALA A 214 4.17 17.98 4.19
CA ALA A 214 4.20 17.32 5.49
C ALA A 214 5.61 16.81 5.88
N GLN A 215 6.62 17.02 5.02
CA GLN A 215 8.01 16.61 5.23
C GLN A 215 8.13 15.12 5.61
N VAL A 216 7.33 14.28 4.94
CA VAL A 216 7.39 12.83 5.14
C VAL A 216 8.69 12.28 4.58
N TYR A 217 9.14 12.82 3.45
CA TYR A 217 10.41 12.48 2.83
C TYR A 217 11.46 13.58 3.09
N PRO A 218 12.73 13.24 3.33
CA PRO A 218 13.85 14.17 3.24
C PRO A 218 13.90 14.87 1.89
N SER A 219 14.39 16.11 1.85
CA SER A 219 14.50 16.92 0.63
C SER A 219 15.39 16.28 -0.44
N SER A 220 16.43 15.56 -0.02
CA SER A 220 17.32 14.76 -0.88
C SER A 220 16.52 13.72 -1.67
N VAL A 221 15.80 12.86 -0.94
CA VAL A 221 14.99 11.76 -1.51
C VAL A 221 13.84 12.30 -2.34
N TRP A 222 13.09 13.28 -1.80
CA TRP A 222 11.96 13.89 -2.52
C TRP A 222 12.41 14.53 -3.84
N GLY A 223 13.54 15.23 -3.82
CA GLY A 223 14.09 15.88 -4.99
C GLY A 223 14.44 14.90 -6.11
N ILE A 224 15.05 13.75 -5.76
CA ILE A 224 15.35 12.67 -6.70
C ILE A 224 14.06 12.06 -7.25
N LEU A 225 13.10 11.73 -6.38
CA LEU A 225 11.82 11.13 -6.78
C LEU A 225 11.01 12.03 -7.72
N SER A 226 11.17 13.35 -7.60
CA SER A 226 10.44 14.37 -8.39
C SER A 226 11.14 14.75 -9.69
N GLU A 227 12.41 14.39 -9.88
CA GLU A 227 13.18 14.80 -11.06
C GLU A 227 12.83 13.93 -12.27
N LYS A 228 12.30 14.56 -13.32
CA LYS A 228 11.80 13.84 -14.51
C LYS A 228 12.92 13.10 -15.23
N ASN A 229 14.07 13.76 -15.34
CA ASN A 229 15.23 13.25 -16.06
C ASN A 229 16.05 12.23 -15.23
N PHE A 230 15.62 11.92 -14.01
CA PHE A 230 16.19 10.83 -13.21
C PHE A 230 15.42 9.51 -13.42
N SER A 231 14.20 9.59 -13.94
CA SER A 231 13.40 8.40 -14.21
C SER A 231 13.83 7.73 -15.51
N ASN A 232 13.67 6.41 -15.57
CA ASN A 232 13.81 5.65 -16.81
C ASN A 232 12.62 5.83 -17.76
N ALA A 233 11.53 6.46 -17.31
CA ALA A 233 10.39 6.80 -18.14
C ALA A 233 10.58 8.20 -18.75
N GLU A 234 10.46 8.32 -20.07
CA GLU A 234 10.57 9.61 -20.75
C GLU A 234 9.54 10.62 -20.19
N ASN A 235 10.01 11.82 -19.85
CA ASN A 235 9.22 12.96 -19.38
C ASN A 235 8.37 12.76 -18.11
N SER A 236 8.59 11.68 -17.36
CA SER A 236 7.83 11.37 -16.14
C SER A 236 8.76 10.99 -15.00
N SER A 237 8.64 11.67 -13.87
CA SER A 237 9.37 11.40 -12.62
C SER A 237 9.00 10.03 -12.01
N LEU A 238 9.77 9.57 -11.02
CA LEU A 238 9.46 8.36 -10.27
C LEU A 238 8.10 8.47 -9.55
N ILE A 239 7.75 9.68 -9.08
CA ILE A 239 6.44 9.97 -8.49
C ILE A 239 5.32 9.82 -9.52
N GLU A 240 5.45 10.46 -10.69
CA GLU A 240 4.43 10.41 -11.74
C GLU A 240 4.22 8.96 -12.22
N THR A 241 5.30 8.23 -12.47
CA THR A 241 5.22 6.80 -12.88
C THR A 241 4.64 5.90 -11.79
N MET A 242 4.89 6.19 -10.51
CA MET A 242 4.25 5.48 -9.41
C MET A 242 2.74 5.72 -9.39
N ARG A 243 2.32 6.98 -9.49
CA ARG A 243 0.90 7.33 -9.52
C ARG A 243 0.17 6.63 -10.67
N GLN A 244 0.79 6.58 -11.84
CA GLN A 244 0.22 5.88 -13.01
C GLN A 244 0.08 4.37 -12.79
N ARG A 245 1.02 3.73 -12.08
CA ARG A 245 0.90 2.31 -11.70
C ARG A 245 -0.28 2.10 -10.76
N TRP A 246 -0.46 2.98 -9.78
CA TRP A 246 -1.53 2.82 -8.79
C TRP A 246 -2.94 2.98 -9.34
N LEU A 247 -3.12 3.70 -10.46
CA LEU A 247 -4.41 3.75 -11.17
C LEU A 247 -4.92 2.35 -11.55
N GLN A 248 -4.04 1.35 -11.68
CA GLN A 248 -4.42 -0.04 -11.97
C GLN A 248 -5.14 -0.76 -10.82
N TYR A 249 -5.12 -0.20 -9.60
CA TYR A 249 -5.92 -0.70 -8.46
C TYR A 249 -7.40 -0.25 -8.52
N GLY A 250 -7.90 0.13 -9.70
CA GLY A 250 -9.27 0.63 -9.87
C GLY A 250 -9.47 2.02 -9.25
N LEU A 251 -8.40 2.81 -9.14
CA LEU A 251 -8.48 4.20 -8.70
C LEU A 251 -8.88 5.08 -9.90
N ASP A 252 -10.02 5.73 -9.79
CA ASP A 252 -10.41 6.79 -10.71
C ASP A 252 -9.71 8.10 -10.29
N ASP A 253 -9.28 8.93 -11.25
CA ASP A 253 -8.66 10.25 -10.99
C ASP A 253 -9.70 11.32 -10.58
N GLU A 254 -10.84 10.89 -10.04
CA GLU A 254 -11.89 11.76 -9.52
C GLU A 254 -11.55 12.19 -8.07
N PRO A 255 -11.48 13.50 -7.77
CA PRO A 255 -11.03 14.03 -6.47
C PRO A 255 -11.79 13.50 -5.24
N ASP A 256 -13.05 13.10 -5.43
CA ASP A 256 -13.96 12.63 -4.37
C ASP A 256 -14.12 11.11 -4.34
N SER A 257 -13.27 10.36 -5.06
CA SER A 257 -13.29 8.90 -5.04
C SER A 257 -13.10 8.37 -3.61
N PRO A 258 -14.02 7.52 -3.11
CA PRO A 258 -13.90 6.92 -1.78
C PRO A 258 -12.59 6.17 -1.55
N LEU A 259 -12.03 5.56 -2.61
CA LEU A 259 -10.76 4.84 -2.54
C LEU A 259 -9.57 5.80 -2.39
N LEU A 260 -9.61 6.98 -3.02
CA LEU A 260 -8.56 7.99 -2.82
C LEU A 260 -8.54 8.51 -1.39
N GLN A 261 -9.72 8.77 -0.81
CA GLN A 261 -9.84 9.15 0.60
C GLN A 261 -9.35 8.02 1.53
N LEU A 262 -9.65 6.77 1.17
CA LEU A 262 -9.25 5.61 1.94
C LEU A 262 -7.72 5.38 1.91
N TYR A 263 -7.06 5.54 0.76
CA TYR A 263 -5.64 5.24 0.57
C TYR A 263 -4.70 6.42 0.81
N PHE A 264 -5.09 7.63 0.46
CA PHE A 264 -4.18 8.80 0.43
C PHE A 264 -4.54 9.89 1.42
N LYS A 265 -5.54 9.69 2.28
CA LYS A 265 -5.85 10.58 3.42
C LYS A 265 -5.70 9.83 4.75
N ASN A 266 -6.68 9.97 5.63
CA ASN A 266 -6.61 9.50 7.02
C ASN A 266 -6.95 8.01 7.20
N GLY A 267 -7.27 7.29 6.12
CA GLY A 267 -7.82 5.94 6.21
C GLY A 267 -9.31 5.93 6.58
N GLY A 268 -9.84 4.74 6.83
CA GLY A 268 -11.27 4.54 7.02
C GLY A 268 -11.60 3.09 7.31
N THR A 269 -12.66 2.59 6.67
CA THR A 269 -13.07 1.19 6.79
C THR A 269 -12.58 0.43 5.57
N PHE A 270 -11.73 -0.57 5.80
CA PHE A 270 -11.14 -1.41 4.77
C PHE A 270 -11.76 -2.82 4.80
N ALA A 271 -11.98 -3.42 3.63
CA ALA A 271 -12.04 -4.89 3.52
C ALA A 271 -10.65 -5.42 3.13
N ALA A 272 -10.53 -6.74 2.95
CA ALA A 272 -9.25 -7.39 2.71
C ALA A 272 -8.58 -6.92 1.41
N GLN A 273 -9.35 -6.81 0.32
CA GLN A 273 -8.82 -6.36 -0.96
C GLN A 273 -8.20 -4.97 -0.85
N GLU A 274 -8.89 -4.02 -0.20
CA GLU A 274 -8.34 -2.66 -0.08
C GLU A 274 -7.06 -2.62 0.78
N LEU A 275 -6.90 -3.55 1.73
CA LEU A 275 -5.66 -3.68 2.49
C LEU A 275 -4.55 -4.30 1.66
N HIS A 276 -4.83 -5.32 0.84
CA HIS A 276 -3.84 -5.88 -0.08
C HIS A 276 -3.36 -4.83 -1.08
N ASP A 277 -4.27 -4.05 -1.67
CA ASP A 277 -3.91 -2.95 -2.58
C ASP A 277 -3.03 -1.92 -1.85
N LEU A 278 -3.43 -1.52 -0.63
CA LEU A 278 -2.65 -0.59 0.18
C LEU A 278 -1.25 -1.14 0.52
N ALA A 279 -1.13 -2.43 0.86
CA ALA A 279 0.15 -3.08 1.12
C ALA A 279 1.03 -3.13 -0.14
N ASN A 280 0.45 -3.48 -1.29
CA ASN A 280 1.15 -3.51 -2.56
C ASN A 280 1.69 -2.13 -2.95
N MET A 281 0.91 -1.06 -2.75
CA MET A 281 1.39 0.30 -3.00
C MET A 281 2.58 0.69 -2.10
N HIS A 282 2.59 0.26 -0.83
CA HIS A 282 3.76 0.44 0.05
C HIS A 282 4.99 -0.32 -0.47
N ASN A 283 4.81 -1.58 -0.87
CA ASN A 283 5.88 -2.44 -1.38
C ASN A 283 6.46 -1.93 -2.70
N GLU A 284 5.61 -1.44 -3.61
CA GLU A 284 6.04 -0.83 -4.89
C GLU A 284 6.87 0.43 -4.66
N LEU A 285 6.42 1.30 -3.74
CA LEU A 285 7.16 2.49 -3.36
C LEU A 285 8.49 2.14 -2.70
N GLN A 286 8.49 1.17 -1.79
CA GLN A 286 9.70 0.64 -1.17
C GLN A 286 10.69 0.11 -2.21
N ALA A 287 10.22 -0.61 -3.22
CA ALA A 287 11.07 -1.12 -4.30
C ALA A 287 11.68 0.02 -5.13
N THR A 288 10.88 1.05 -5.41
CA THR A 288 11.33 2.24 -6.17
C THR A 288 12.34 3.08 -5.36
N ILE A 289 12.20 3.17 -4.05
CA ILE A 289 13.19 3.84 -3.20
C ILE A 289 14.49 3.03 -3.14
N ARG A 290 14.41 1.69 -2.99
CA ARG A 290 15.59 0.83 -3.01
C ARG A 290 16.31 0.86 -4.38
N SER A 291 15.59 1.05 -5.50
CA SER A 291 16.24 1.10 -6.82
C SER A 291 17.21 2.27 -6.99
N ILE A 292 17.03 3.37 -6.25
CA ILE A 292 17.97 4.52 -6.24
C ILE A 292 19.40 4.07 -5.87
N GLN A 293 19.55 2.99 -5.09
CA GLN A 293 20.86 2.43 -4.74
C GLN A 293 21.64 1.92 -5.97
N GLN A 294 20.94 1.50 -7.03
CA GLN A 294 21.57 1.10 -8.29
C GLN A 294 22.21 2.31 -8.98
N ASP A 295 21.52 3.45 -8.95
CA ASP A 295 22.01 4.72 -9.51
C ASP A 295 23.17 5.28 -8.68
N MET A 296 23.06 5.19 -7.35
CA MET A 296 24.14 5.54 -6.42
C MET A 296 25.42 4.74 -6.67
N ARG A 297 25.29 3.43 -6.96
CA ARG A 297 26.43 2.59 -7.34
C ARG A 297 27.10 3.09 -8.61
N SER A 298 26.32 3.47 -9.62
CA SER A 298 26.85 4.05 -10.86
C SER A 298 27.64 5.34 -10.60
N LEU A 299 27.06 6.26 -9.80
CA LEU A 299 27.72 7.51 -9.45
C LEU A 299 29.05 7.28 -8.71
N ILE A 300 29.08 6.38 -7.72
CA ILE A 300 30.31 6.08 -6.99
C ILE A 300 31.40 5.56 -7.94
N LEU A 301 31.07 4.69 -8.88
CA LEU A 301 32.03 4.21 -9.87
C LEU A 301 32.57 5.37 -10.71
N ALA A 302 31.72 6.29 -11.17
CA ALA A 302 32.15 7.47 -11.91
C ALA A 302 33.09 8.37 -11.07
N ILE A 303 32.77 8.58 -9.78
CA ILE A 303 33.64 9.33 -8.85
C ILE A 303 35.01 8.65 -8.69
N HIS A 304 35.06 7.32 -8.62
CA HIS A 304 36.32 6.58 -8.53
C HIS A 304 37.19 6.72 -9.78
N THR A 305 36.59 6.94 -10.96
CA THR A 305 37.34 7.13 -12.21
C THR A 305 37.94 8.53 -12.37
N LEU A 306 37.70 9.46 -11.44
CA LEU A 306 38.30 10.80 -11.44
C LEU A 306 39.80 10.83 -11.11
N GLU A 307 40.50 9.69 -11.21
CA GLU A 307 41.94 9.58 -10.92
C GLU A 307 42.81 10.20 -12.01
#